data_AF-A0A8H4ZMY7-F1
#
_entry.id   AF-A0A8H4ZMY7-F1
#
_cell.length_a   1.000
_cell.length_b   1.000
_cell.length_c   1.000
_cell.angle_alpha   90.00
_cell.angle_beta   90.00
_cell.angle_gamma   90.00
#
_symmetry.space_group_name_H-M   'P 1'
#
loop_
_entity.id
_entity.type
_entity.pdbx_description
1 polymer ?
#
loop_
_entity_poly.entity_id
_entity_poly.type
_entity_poly.pdbx_seq_one_letter_code
_entity_poly.pdbx_strand_id
1 'polypeptide(L)'
;MRFRRSEKRWENEEQEGMLGDQTLTLDIKGYQHGFSTYSPQGIAQPTPQTPAPYIYPWDNSVRDWRETLDNGLAQLAIIAQHSPELRILRVRASSSSLEFPLFPPGGYLSLSTMRALLSVENLSVLFLNLSGTSLNSSGLLVGEHHICPIIAALLRTLQTLHLRMCRICPEILKTQDPDKKLRLSTVAIDLRLPPDEPSLLPWHHSTPCEPLAGGMIQLKADIQEQAEALVIRMASPKTMRILTHNDPKYETRSLDVLTGKIMRLEYDAVWDEDGETVQEYLEDSEDSELELEFEGFFFE
;
A
#
# COMPACT_ATOMS: atom_id res chain seq x y z
N MET A 1 31.11 -14.78 -6.13
CA MET A 1 29.86 -15.09 -6.85
C MET A 1 29.47 -13.89 -7.70
N ARG A 2 29.11 -14.10 -8.97
CA ARG A 2 28.85 -13.05 -9.97
C ARG A 2 27.51 -12.38 -9.73
N PHE A 3 27.50 -11.05 -9.61
CA PHE A 3 26.28 -10.26 -9.73
C PHE A 3 25.92 -10.12 -11.21
N ARG A 4 24.75 -10.62 -11.60
CA ARG A 4 24.12 -10.26 -12.87
C ARG A 4 23.47 -8.89 -12.69
N ARG A 5 23.92 -7.96 -13.52
CA ARG A 5 23.33 -6.64 -13.75
C ARG A 5 22.03 -6.85 -14.53
N SER A 6 20.88 -6.60 -13.91
CA SER A 6 19.62 -6.37 -14.61
C SER A 6 19.29 -4.88 -14.50
N GLU A 7 20.02 -4.08 -15.28
CA GLU A 7 19.57 -2.75 -15.69
C GLU A 7 18.51 -2.96 -16.77
N LYS A 8 17.24 -2.87 -16.40
CA LYS A 8 16.17 -2.59 -17.37
C LYS A 8 15.71 -1.14 -17.17
N ARG A 9 16.38 -0.28 -17.94
CA ARG A 9 15.83 0.78 -18.80
C ARG A 9 14.53 1.45 -18.36
N TRP A 10 14.67 2.58 -17.65
CA TRP A 10 13.69 3.68 -17.62
C TRP A 10 14.02 4.65 -18.76
N GLU A 11 13.86 4.21 -20.01
CA GLU A 11 13.96 5.09 -21.17
C GLU A 11 12.80 4.75 -22.07
N ASN A 12 11.69 5.46 -21.89
CA ASN A 12 10.76 5.93 -22.91
C ASN A 12 9.45 6.32 -22.23
N GLU A 13 9.30 7.59 -21.87
CA GLU A 13 8.21 8.43 -22.37
C GLU A 13 8.43 9.90 -21.92
N GLU A 14 8.56 10.74 -22.94
CA GLU A 14 8.29 12.18 -23.00
C GLU A 14 9.15 13.13 -22.15
N GLN A 15 10.24 13.57 -22.78
CA GLN A 15 10.65 14.97 -22.75
C GLN A 15 9.53 15.88 -23.28
N GLU A 16 8.52 16.17 -22.46
CA GLU A 16 7.68 17.37 -22.62
C GLU A 16 8.01 18.34 -21.50
N GLY A 17 8.79 19.37 -21.82
CA GLY A 17 8.92 20.60 -21.04
C GLY A 17 9.42 20.46 -19.60
N MET A 18 10.72 20.72 -19.38
CA MET A 18 11.27 21.12 -18.07
C MET A 18 10.60 22.41 -17.54
N LEU A 19 9.36 22.31 -17.09
CA LEU A 19 8.76 23.20 -16.11
C LEU A 19 8.93 22.50 -14.77
N GLY A 20 9.52 23.19 -13.81
CA GLY A 20 10.10 22.59 -12.61
C GLY A 20 9.05 22.07 -11.63
N ASP A 21 8.48 20.92 -11.93
CA ASP A 21 7.62 20.18 -11.01
C ASP A 21 8.46 19.68 -9.84
N GLN A 22 8.37 20.38 -8.70
CA GLN A 22 9.03 19.91 -7.50
C GLN A 22 8.41 18.58 -7.08
N THR A 23 9.27 17.59 -6.97
CA THR A 23 8.92 16.21 -6.68
C THR A 23 9.60 15.80 -5.39
N LEU A 24 8.83 15.23 -4.46
CA LEU A 24 9.35 14.57 -3.28
C LEU A 24 9.14 13.05 -3.43
N THR A 25 10.25 12.31 -3.50
CA THR A 25 10.23 10.84 -3.55
C THR A 25 10.89 10.28 -2.30
N LEU A 26 10.17 9.40 -1.60
CA LEU A 26 10.60 8.71 -0.40
C LEU A 26 10.59 7.22 -0.65
N ASP A 27 11.72 6.58 -0.42
CA ASP A 27 11.87 5.13 -0.41
C ASP A 27 12.32 4.72 1.00
N ILE A 28 11.37 4.25 1.79
CA ILE A 28 11.52 3.93 3.20
C ILE A 28 11.66 2.42 3.34
N LYS A 29 12.81 2.00 3.84
CA LYS A 29 13.07 0.59 4.12
C LYS A 29 12.79 0.30 5.58
N GLY A 30 12.20 -0.86 5.86
CA GLY A 30 12.04 -1.35 7.22
C GLY A 30 13.39 -1.57 7.91
N TYR A 31 13.36 -1.70 9.24
CA TYR A 31 14.55 -1.89 10.07
C TYR A 31 15.31 -3.16 9.68
N GLN A 32 16.52 -2.99 9.16
CA GLN A 32 17.42 -4.10 8.89
C GLN A 32 18.33 -4.27 10.10
N HIS A 33 18.11 -5.35 10.86
CA HIS A 33 19.09 -5.71 11.89
C HIS A 33 20.38 -6.10 11.19
N GLY A 34 21.45 -5.32 11.40
CA GLY A 34 22.76 -5.73 10.96
C GLY A 34 23.08 -7.03 11.67
N PHE A 35 23.07 -8.16 10.94
CA PHE A 35 23.42 -9.47 11.47
C PHE A 35 24.79 -9.34 12.13
N SER A 36 24.81 -9.22 13.45
CA SER A 36 26.04 -9.35 14.20
C SER A 36 26.46 -10.79 14.01
N THR A 37 27.56 -11.00 13.28
CA THR A 37 28.11 -12.34 12.99
C THR A 37 28.55 -13.09 14.25
N TYR A 38 28.38 -12.49 15.44
CA TYR A 38 28.59 -13.13 16.72
C TYR A 38 27.36 -13.96 17.10
N SER A 39 27.29 -15.16 16.54
CA SER A 39 26.42 -16.21 17.08
C SER A 39 26.93 -16.58 18.48
N PRO A 40 26.16 -16.42 19.56
CA PRO A 40 26.60 -16.81 20.89
C PRO A 40 26.67 -18.33 20.96
N GLN A 41 27.84 -18.90 20.67
CA GLN A 41 28.14 -20.29 20.93
C GLN A 41 28.19 -20.51 22.44
N GLY A 42 27.17 -21.18 22.98
CA GLY A 42 27.20 -21.76 24.33
C GLY A 42 26.18 -21.16 25.28
N ILE A 43 24.91 -21.54 25.13
CA ILE A 43 23.94 -21.38 26.22
C ILE A 43 23.75 -22.76 26.87
N ALA A 44 24.29 -22.88 28.08
CA ALA A 44 24.00 -23.99 28.98
C ALA A 44 22.52 -23.94 29.41
N GLN A 45 21.90 -25.11 29.55
CA GLN A 45 20.47 -25.26 29.87
C GLN A 45 20.07 -24.48 31.14
N PRO A 46 19.09 -23.57 31.09
CA PRO A 46 18.58 -22.89 32.27
C PRO A 46 17.54 -23.75 33.01
N THR A 47 17.67 -23.80 34.33
CA THR A 47 16.69 -24.31 35.30
C THR A 47 15.37 -23.52 35.27
N PRO A 48 14.23 -24.14 35.58
CA PRO A 48 12.90 -23.52 35.49
C PRO A 48 12.70 -22.50 36.61
N GLN A 49 12.81 -21.21 36.28
CA GLN A 49 12.32 -20.11 37.11
C GLN A 49 11.28 -19.31 36.31
N THR A 50 10.27 -18.82 37.01
CA THR A 50 9.12 -18.08 36.46
C THR A 50 9.60 -16.93 35.58
N PRO A 51 9.19 -16.87 34.29
CA PRO A 51 9.78 -15.93 33.35
C PRO A 51 9.26 -14.51 33.62
N ALA A 52 10.17 -13.62 34.03
CA ALA A 52 9.96 -12.19 33.83
C ALA A 52 9.73 -11.93 32.33
N PRO A 53 8.91 -10.94 31.94
CA PRO A 53 8.71 -10.61 30.53
C PRO A 53 10.08 -10.37 29.89
N TYR A 54 10.43 -11.24 28.93
CA TYR A 54 11.72 -11.23 28.27
C TYR A 54 11.73 -10.03 27.31
N ILE A 55 12.14 -8.86 27.82
CA ILE A 55 12.40 -7.69 26.98
C ILE A 55 13.64 -8.02 26.18
N TYR A 56 13.48 -8.20 24.88
CA TYR A 56 14.62 -8.50 24.06
C TYR A 56 15.47 -7.23 23.87
N PRO A 57 16.81 -7.32 23.89
CA PRO A 57 17.67 -6.15 23.70
C PRO A 57 17.40 -5.34 22.43
N TRP A 58 16.88 -5.99 21.37
CA TRP A 58 16.52 -5.35 20.10
C TRP A 58 15.26 -4.48 20.16
N ASP A 59 14.39 -4.62 21.17
CA ASP A 59 13.17 -3.82 21.28
C ASP A 59 13.49 -2.33 21.41
N ASN A 60 14.55 -2.00 22.16
CA ASN A 60 15.01 -0.62 22.31
C ASN A 60 15.54 -0.08 20.98
N SER A 61 16.34 -0.85 20.25
CA SER A 61 16.90 -0.41 18.96
C SER A 61 15.83 -0.19 17.88
N VAL A 62 14.82 -1.06 17.81
CA VAL A 62 13.68 -0.89 16.88
C VAL A 62 12.86 0.34 17.26
N ARG A 63 12.62 0.57 18.56
CA ARG A 63 11.91 1.76 19.04
C ARG A 63 12.68 3.03 18.71
N ASP A 64 13.97 3.10 19.06
CA ASP A 64 14.81 4.28 18.83
C ASP A 64 14.93 4.60 17.32
N TRP A 65 15.05 3.55 16.48
CA TRP A 65 15.02 3.70 15.02
C TRP A 65 13.67 4.26 14.54
N ARG A 66 12.55 3.73 15.06
CA ARG A 66 11.20 4.17 14.70
C ARG A 66 10.97 5.63 15.10
N GLU A 67 11.38 6.02 16.30
CA GLU A 67 11.32 7.41 16.77
C GLU A 67 12.16 8.34 15.89
N THR A 68 13.36 7.91 15.50
CA THR A 68 14.23 8.68 14.59
C THR A 68 13.59 8.85 13.22
N LEU A 69 13.02 7.78 12.66
CA LEU A 69 12.28 7.82 11.40
C LEU A 69 11.09 8.77 11.48
N ASP A 70 10.29 8.66 12.54
CA ASP A 70 9.11 9.49 12.75
C ASP A 70 9.46 10.97 12.85
N ASN A 71 10.49 11.32 13.62
CA ASN A 71 11.02 12.68 13.72
C ASN A 71 11.49 13.21 12.36
N GLY A 72 12.23 12.39 11.60
CA GLY A 72 12.71 12.78 10.27
C GLY A 72 11.57 13.04 9.29
N LEU A 73 10.57 12.17 9.26
CA LEU A 73 9.39 12.33 8.41
C LEU A 73 8.52 13.53 8.85
N ALA A 74 8.43 13.83 10.15
CA ALA A 74 7.72 14.99 10.66
C ALA A 74 8.40 16.30 10.23
N GLN A 75 9.73 16.38 10.30
CA GLN A 75 10.48 17.54 9.78
C GLN A 75 10.31 17.69 8.28
N LEU A 76 10.34 16.58 7.54
CA LEU A 76 10.12 16.59 6.10
C LEU A 76 8.69 17.06 5.75
N ALA A 77 7.68 16.66 6.53
CA ALA A 77 6.32 17.14 6.37
C ALA A 77 6.23 18.66 6.51
N ILE A 78 6.91 19.24 7.50
CA ILE A 78 6.98 20.69 7.68
C ILE A 78 7.58 21.34 6.43
N ILE A 79 8.71 20.84 5.92
CA ILE A 79 9.35 21.39 4.72
C ILE A 79 8.42 21.28 3.50
N ALA A 80 7.79 20.12 3.31
CA ALA A 80 6.89 19.84 2.19
C ALA A 80 5.65 20.76 2.20
N GLN A 81 5.05 20.98 3.38
CA GLN A 81 3.90 21.88 3.54
C GLN A 81 4.23 23.34 3.22
N HIS A 82 5.47 23.77 3.46
CA HIS A 82 5.93 25.12 3.14
C HIS A 82 6.46 25.26 1.71
N SER A 83 6.42 24.20 0.89
CA SER A 83 6.77 24.28 -0.52
C SER A 83 5.52 24.44 -1.39
N PRO A 84 5.22 25.66 -1.88
CA PRO A 84 4.06 25.89 -2.75
C PRO A 84 4.20 25.23 -4.13
N GLU A 85 5.43 24.87 -4.50
CA GLU A 85 5.78 24.27 -5.78
C GLU A 85 5.72 22.74 -5.75
N LEU A 86 5.58 22.11 -4.57
CA LEU A 86 5.51 20.65 -4.45
C LEU A 86 4.20 20.13 -5.07
N ARG A 87 4.33 19.48 -6.22
CA ARG A 87 3.21 18.91 -7.00
C ARG A 87 3.13 17.40 -6.89
N ILE A 88 4.27 16.73 -6.73
CA ILE A 88 4.38 15.28 -6.80
C ILE A 88 4.90 14.73 -5.48
N LEU A 89 4.11 13.87 -4.84
CA LEU A 89 4.52 13.11 -3.67
C LEU A 89 4.51 11.62 -4.00
N ARG A 90 5.67 10.97 -3.88
CA ARG A 90 5.82 9.52 -4.06
C ARG A 90 6.39 8.93 -2.78
N VAL A 91 5.67 8.02 -2.15
CA VAL A 91 6.13 7.28 -0.97
C VAL A 91 6.08 5.79 -1.26
N ARG A 92 7.21 5.14 -1.07
CA ARG A 92 7.36 3.69 -1.11
C ARG A 92 7.86 3.24 0.24
N ALA A 93 7.20 2.25 0.83
CA ALA A 93 7.57 1.66 2.10
C ALA A 93 7.60 0.14 1.94
N SER A 94 8.79 -0.44 2.10
CA SER A 94 9.01 -1.88 1.96
C SER A 94 9.01 -2.58 3.31
N SER A 95 8.76 -3.88 3.32
CA SER A 95 8.78 -4.67 4.54
C SER A 95 10.16 -4.68 5.17
N SER A 96 10.16 -4.86 6.50
CA SER A 96 11.38 -5.16 7.24
C SER A 96 11.73 -6.62 6.91
N SER A 97 12.91 -6.86 6.34
CA SER A 97 13.38 -8.20 5.91
C SER A 97 13.68 -9.15 7.08
N LEU A 98 12.98 -9.04 8.20
CA LEU A 98 13.34 -9.76 9.41
C LEU A 98 12.62 -11.10 9.45
N GLU A 99 13.43 -12.15 9.43
CA GLU A 99 13.16 -13.58 9.70
C GLU A 99 12.49 -13.85 11.07
N PHE A 100 11.92 -12.83 11.72
CA PHE A 100 11.35 -12.89 13.06
C PHE A 100 9.82 -12.71 12.98
N PRO A 101 9.05 -13.81 12.82
CA PRO A 101 7.58 -13.79 12.81
C PRO A 101 6.94 -13.37 14.16
N LEU A 102 7.76 -12.97 15.14
CA LEU A 102 7.32 -12.71 16.53
C LEU A 102 7.09 -11.22 16.84
N PHE A 103 7.48 -10.31 15.95
CA PHE A 103 7.10 -8.90 16.14
C PHE A 103 5.65 -8.73 15.71
N PRO A 104 4.76 -8.20 16.57
CA PRO A 104 3.40 -7.94 16.16
C PRO A 104 3.43 -7.06 14.91
N PRO A 105 2.50 -7.25 13.96
CA PRO A 105 2.42 -6.53 12.67
C PRO A 105 2.04 -5.03 12.84
N GLY A 106 2.50 -4.40 13.92
CA GLY A 106 2.47 -2.96 14.11
C GLY A 106 3.53 -2.33 13.22
N GLY A 107 3.08 -1.80 12.09
CA GLY A 107 3.97 -1.18 11.12
C GLY A 107 4.75 -0.01 11.71
N TYR A 108 5.81 0.37 11.00
CA TYR A 108 6.79 1.33 11.50
C TYR A 108 6.50 2.76 11.09
N LEU A 109 5.55 2.97 10.18
CA LEU A 109 5.13 4.30 9.78
C LEU A 109 4.04 4.82 10.70
N SER A 110 4.27 5.99 11.27
CA SER A 110 3.26 6.68 12.07
C SER A 110 2.14 7.24 11.20
N LEU A 111 0.89 7.02 11.59
CA LEU A 111 -0.27 7.61 10.93
C LEU A 111 -0.27 9.15 11.02
N SER A 112 0.15 9.72 12.16
CA SER A 112 0.17 11.18 12.36
C SER A 112 1.16 11.86 11.41
N THR A 113 2.32 11.26 11.22
CA THR A 113 3.37 11.81 10.36
C THR A 113 3.04 11.64 8.89
N MET A 114 2.47 10.49 8.49
CA MET A 114 1.96 10.32 7.14
C MET A 114 0.82 11.30 6.82
N ARG A 115 -0.07 11.57 7.78
CA ARG A 115 -1.08 12.64 7.63
C ARG A 115 -0.45 14.00 7.41
N ALA A 116 0.58 14.34 8.19
CA ALA A 116 1.29 15.60 8.02
C ALA A 116 1.90 15.70 6.61
N LEU A 117 2.55 14.64 6.12
CA LEU A 117 3.09 14.60 4.75
C LEU A 117 2.03 14.76 3.66
N LEU A 118 0.83 14.20 3.88
CA LEU A 118 -0.29 14.32 2.94
C LEU A 118 -1.02 15.67 3.01
N SER A 119 -0.73 16.52 4.00
CA SER A 119 -1.40 17.82 4.18
C SER A 119 -0.86 18.92 3.25
N VAL A 120 -0.18 18.55 2.16
CA VAL A 120 0.34 19.49 1.16
C VAL A 120 -0.78 19.92 0.22
N GLU A 121 -1.08 21.22 0.18
CA GLU A 121 -2.26 21.76 -0.51
C GLU A 121 -2.21 21.64 -2.04
N ASN A 122 -1.01 21.56 -2.59
CA ASN A 122 -0.72 21.78 -4.00
C ASN A 122 -0.48 20.51 -4.81
N LEU A 123 -0.69 19.33 -4.19
CA LEU A 123 -0.44 18.04 -4.82
C LEU A 123 -1.36 17.80 -6.01
N SER A 124 -0.75 17.48 -7.15
CA SER A 124 -1.40 17.00 -8.37
C SER A 124 -1.17 15.51 -8.58
N VAL A 125 -0.09 14.94 -8.04
CA VAL A 125 0.24 13.52 -8.18
C VAL A 125 0.55 12.93 -6.82
N LEU A 126 -0.18 11.86 -6.47
CA LEU A 126 0.08 11.07 -5.27
C LEU A 126 0.33 9.61 -5.66
N PHE A 127 1.50 9.10 -5.28
CA PHE A 127 1.84 7.69 -5.35
C PHE A 127 2.15 7.19 -3.94
N LEU A 128 1.32 6.29 -3.41
CA LEU A 128 1.55 5.64 -2.12
C LEU A 128 1.61 4.13 -2.32
N ASN A 129 2.80 3.57 -2.14
CA ASN A 129 2.98 2.13 -2.02
C ASN A 129 3.47 1.81 -0.61
N LEU A 130 2.54 1.48 0.26
CA LEU A 130 2.76 1.11 1.65
C LEU A 130 2.54 -0.40 1.87
N SER A 131 2.81 -1.21 0.84
CA SER A 131 2.49 -2.63 0.88
C SER A 131 3.34 -3.44 1.87
N GLY A 132 4.50 -2.92 2.27
CA GLY A 132 5.37 -3.57 3.25
C GLY A 132 5.17 -3.14 4.70
N THR A 133 4.20 -2.28 5.00
CA THR A 133 4.00 -1.80 6.37
C THR A 133 2.59 -1.27 6.62
N SER A 134 2.05 -1.52 7.81
CA SER A 134 0.82 -0.89 8.26
C SER A 134 1.10 0.49 8.85
N LEU A 135 0.09 1.37 8.84
CA LEU A 135 0.19 2.64 9.56
C LEU A 135 -0.13 2.39 11.03
N ASN A 136 0.81 2.76 11.89
CA ASN A 136 0.66 2.65 13.32
C ASN A 136 -0.12 3.86 13.86
N SER A 137 -1.24 3.58 14.52
CA SER A 137 -2.11 4.59 15.15
C SER A 137 -1.76 4.83 16.62
N SER A 138 -0.62 4.33 17.12
CA SER A 138 -0.20 4.51 18.51
C SER A 138 -0.19 5.98 18.91
N GLY A 139 -1.01 6.34 19.91
CA GLY A 139 -1.09 7.69 20.46
C GLY A 139 -2.18 8.59 19.86
N LEU A 140 -3.01 8.11 18.93
CA LEU A 140 -4.17 8.87 18.42
C LEU A 140 -5.40 8.73 19.32
N LEU A 141 -6.22 9.79 19.37
CA LEU A 141 -7.50 9.81 20.07
C LEU A 141 -8.46 8.79 19.45
N VAL A 142 -9.30 8.20 20.31
CA VAL A 142 -10.38 7.27 19.94
C VAL A 142 -11.27 7.95 18.88
N GLY A 143 -11.15 7.57 17.60
CA GLY A 143 -11.91 8.19 16.51
C GLY A 143 -11.19 8.28 15.17
N GLU A 144 -9.87 8.47 15.17
CA GLU A 144 -9.09 8.65 13.93
C GLU A 144 -8.36 7.37 13.50
N HIS A 145 -9.10 6.44 12.90
CA HIS A 145 -8.64 5.06 12.81
C HIS A 145 -7.78 4.74 11.57
N HIS A 146 -7.84 5.52 10.48
CA HIS A 146 -7.08 5.24 9.25
C HIS A 146 -6.88 6.46 8.33
N ILE A 147 -5.99 6.32 7.33
CA ILE A 147 -5.55 7.42 6.45
C ILE A 147 -6.48 7.70 5.27
N CYS A 148 -7.41 6.80 4.96
CA CYS A 148 -8.23 6.88 3.74
C CYS A 148 -9.03 8.19 3.60
N PRO A 149 -9.67 8.76 4.65
CA PRO A 149 -10.40 10.01 4.52
C PRO A 149 -9.50 11.21 4.18
N ILE A 150 -8.23 11.16 4.62
CA ILE A 150 -7.24 12.20 4.30
C ILE A 150 -6.87 12.13 2.81
N ILE A 151 -6.66 10.92 2.29
CA ILE A 151 -6.40 10.71 0.86
C ILE A 151 -7.62 11.14 0.02
N ALA A 152 -8.83 10.78 0.46
CA ALA A 152 -10.08 11.18 -0.19
C ALA A 152 -10.24 12.71 -0.30
N ALA A 153 -9.83 13.45 0.74
CA ALA A 153 -9.83 14.91 0.71
C ALA A 153 -8.89 15.52 -0.35
N LEU A 154 -7.85 14.78 -0.76
CA LEU A 154 -6.90 15.21 -1.81
C LEU A 154 -7.45 15.02 -3.23
N LEU A 155 -8.50 14.22 -3.44
CA LEU A 155 -9.07 13.97 -4.77
C LEU A 155 -9.47 15.26 -5.52
N ARG A 156 -9.77 16.34 -4.78
CA ARG A 156 -10.11 17.66 -5.34
C ARG A 156 -8.92 18.36 -6.03
N THR A 157 -7.68 18.06 -5.64
CA THR A 157 -6.47 18.69 -6.17
C THR A 157 -5.70 17.76 -7.10
N LEU A 158 -5.81 16.45 -6.88
CA LEU A 158 -5.10 15.44 -7.65
C LEU A 158 -5.58 15.34 -9.10
N GLN A 159 -4.62 15.07 -9.98
CA GLN A 159 -4.77 14.59 -11.35
C GLN A 159 -4.48 13.09 -11.42
N THR A 160 -3.51 12.61 -10.64
CA THR A 160 -3.09 11.21 -10.59
C THR A 160 -3.06 10.67 -9.16
N LEU A 161 -3.68 9.51 -8.96
CA LEU A 161 -3.70 8.80 -7.68
C LEU A 161 -3.36 7.32 -7.87
N HIS A 162 -2.19 6.90 -7.39
CA HIS A 162 -1.76 5.50 -7.40
C HIS A 162 -1.61 5.03 -5.94
N LEU A 163 -2.35 3.98 -5.57
CA LEU A 163 -2.39 3.47 -4.20
C LEU A 163 -2.15 1.96 -4.14
N ARG A 164 -1.29 1.53 -3.21
CA ARG A 164 -1.18 0.15 -2.74
C ARG A 164 -0.90 0.18 -1.24
N MET A 165 -1.78 -0.39 -0.42
CA MET A 165 -1.73 -0.25 1.04
C MET A 165 -2.17 -1.54 1.73
N CYS A 166 -1.62 -1.87 2.90
CA CYS A 166 -2.03 -3.06 3.66
C CYS A 166 -3.48 -2.97 4.17
N ARG A 167 -3.92 -1.77 4.56
CA ARG A 167 -5.30 -1.50 5.01
C ARG A 167 -5.92 -0.39 4.17
N ILE A 168 -7.07 -0.65 3.57
CA ILE A 168 -7.77 0.29 2.68
C ILE A 168 -9.27 0.13 2.86
N CYS A 169 -10.04 1.17 2.58
CA CYS A 169 -11.51 1.10 2.59
C CYS A 169 -12.09 1.95 1.45
N PRO A 170 -13.37 1.75 1.09
CA PRO A 170 -14.03 2.42 -0.03
C PRO A 170 -14.06 3.95 0.10
N GLU A 171 -14.11 4.45 1.34
CA GLU A 171 -14.08 5.90 1.64
C GLU A 171 -12.87 6.63 1.03
N ILE A 172 -11.80 5.91 0.65
CA ILE A 172 -10.63 6.51 -0.03
C ILE A 172 -10.96 7.17 -1.37
N LEU A 173 -12.05 6.73 -2.01
CA LEU A 173 -12.52 7.24 -3.31
C LEU A 173 -13.70 8.22 -3.19
N LYS A 174 -14.20 8.45 -1.98
CA LYS A 174 -15.39 9.25 -1.75
C LYS A 174 -15.11 10.74 -1.89
N THR A 175 -15.94 11.43 -2.66
CA THR A 175 -15.82 12.87 -2.84
C THR A 175 -16.62 13.63 -1.78
N GLN A 176 -16.05 14.69 -1.21
CA GLN A 176 -16.75 15.53 -0.22
C GLN A 176 -17.74 16.52 -0.85
N ASP A 177 -17.48 16.96 -2.08
CA ASP A 177 -18.29 17.93 -2.81
C ASP A 177 -18.93 17.20 -4.00
N PRO A 178 -20.26 16.94 -3.99
CA PRO A 178 -20.98 16.25 -5.05
C PRO A 178 -21.40 17.14 -6.22
N ASP A 179 -21.05 18.44 -6.24
CA ASP A 179 -21.40 19.34 -7.35
C ASP A 179 -20.19 19.71 -8.21
N LYS A 180 -18.98 19.67 -7.64
CA LYS A 180 -17.76 20.04 -8.36
C LYS A 180 -17.07 18.89 -9.10
N LYS A 181 -16.89 19.03 -10.42
CA LYS A 181 -16.06 18.11 -11.22
C LYS A 181 -14.60 18.10 -10.74
N LEU A 182 -14.01 16.92 -10.69
CA LEU A 182 -12.62 16.71 -10.26
C LEU A 182 -11.66 16.82 -11.44
N ARG A 183 -10.43 17.28 -11.17
CA ARG A 183 -9.32 17.30 -12.15
C ARG A 183 -8.63 15.94 -12.27
N LEU A 184 -9.03 14.97 -11.46
CA LEU A 184 -8.54 13.61 -11.46
C LEU A 184 -8.77 12.98 -12.83
N SER A 185 -7.71 12.44 -13.43
CA SER A 185 -7.73 11.78 -14.74
C SER A 185 -7.27 10.34 -14.66
N THR A 186 -6.36 10.02 -13.73
CA THR A 186 -5.69 8.72 -13.65
C THR A 186 -5.77 8.21 -12.21
N VAL A 187 -6.38 7.05 -12.04
CA VAL A 187 -6.48 6.40 -10.73
C VAL A 187 -6.16 4.92 -10.87
N ALA A 188 -5.27 4.43 -10.00
CA ALA A 188 -4.96 3.01 -9.89
C ALA A 188 -4.95 2.62 -8.40
N ILE A 189 -5.80 1.66 -8.04
CA ILE A 189 -5.79 1.02 -6.73
C ILE A 189 -5.29 -0.39 -6.92
N ASP A 190 -4.18 -0.72 -6.29
CA ASP A 190 -3.63 -2.05 -6.25
C ASP A 190 -3.91 -2.69 -4.89
N LEU A 191 -4.79 -3.69 -4.90
CA LEU A 191 -5.18 -4.45 -3.72
C LEU A 191 -4.29 -5.68 -3.52
N ARG A 192 -3.28 -5.88 -4.37
CA ARG A 192 -2.27 -6.92 -4.19
C ARG A 192 -1.19 -6.42 -3.25
N LEU A 193 -0.77 -7.28 -2.33
CA LEU A 193 0.42 -7.08 -1.53
C LEU A 193 1.48 -8.08 -2.04
N PRO A 194 2.71 -7.61 -2.31
CA PRO A 194 3.79 -8.52 -2.63
C PRO A 194 4.02 -9.45 -1.42
N PRO A 195 4.43 -10.70 -1.65
CA PRO A 195 4.75 -11.59 -0.55
C PRO A 195 5.91 -11.02 0.27
N ASP A 196 5.81 -11.09 1.60
CA ASP A 196 6.84 -10.58 2.52
C ASP A 196 8.19 -11.28 2.31
N GLU A 197 8.15 -12.55 1.89
CA GLU A 197 9.27 -13.25 1.27
C GLU A 197 8.80 -14.07 0.06
N PRO A 198 9.54 -14.08 -1.06
CA PRO A 198 9.18 -14.82 -2.27
C PRO A 198 9.10 -16.35 -2.09
N SER A 199 9.42 -16.90 -0.92
CA SER A 199 9.64 -18.34 -0.70
C SER A 199 8.62 -19.06 0.18
N LEU A 200 7.79 -18.39 0.99
CA LEU A 200 7.09 -19.10 2.08
C LEU A 200 5.61 -18.78 2.30
N LEU A 201 5.08 -17.63 1.85
CA LEU A 201 3.69 -17.27 2.09
C LEU A 201 2.93 -16.91 0.80
N PRO A 202 1.63 -17.23 0.72
CA PRO A 202 0.79 -16.86 -0.40
C PRO A 202 0.73 -15.33 -0.53
N TRP A 203 0.42 -14.87 -1.74
CA TRP A 203 0.15 -13.46 -1.97
C TRP A 203 -0.94 -12.97 -1.01
N HIS A 204 -0.74 -11.79 -0.46
CA HIS A 204 -1.72 -11.21 0.45
C HIS A 204 -2.53 -10.14 -0.28
N HIS A 205 -3.77 -9.97 0.16
CA HIS A 205 -4.61 -8.87 -0.26
C HIS A 205 -4.59 -7.75 0.77
N SER A 206 -4.86 -6.53 0.31
CA SER A 206 -5.24 -5.45 1.21
C SER A 206 -6.43 -5.88 2.06
N THR A 207 -6.38 -5.55 3.35
CA THR A 207 -7.46 -5.82 4.30
C THR A 207 -8.30 -4.56 4.50
N PRO A 208 -9.57 -4.68 4.91
CA PRO A 208 -10.38 -3.51 5.16
C PRO A 208 -9.91 -2.76 6.42
N CYS A 209 -10.04 -1.43 6.41
CA CYS A 209 -9.73 -0.60 7.60
C CYS A 209 -10.61 -0.96 8.80
N GLU A 210 -11.84 -1.41 8.56
CA GLU A 210 -12.78 -1.91 9.55
C GLU A 210 -13.18 -3.35 9.18
N PRO A 211 -13.50 -4.23 10.16
CA PRO A 211 -13.94 -5.57 9.85
C PRO A 211 -15.19 -5.55 8.95
N LEU A 212 -15.12 -6.21 7.79
CA LEU A 212 -16.25 -6.40 6.87
C LEU A 212 -16.65 -7.88 6.89
N ALA A 213 -17.96 -8.14 6.97
CA ALA A 213 -18.48 -9.51 7.02
C ALA A 213 -18.10 -10.35 5.79
N GLY A 214 -18.04 -9.74 4.59
CA GLY A 214 -17.65 -10.43 3.35
C GLY A 214 -16.17 -10.33 2.98
N GLY A 215 -15.31 -9.93 3.92
CA GLY A 215 -13.85 -9.92 3.74
C GLY A 215 -13.38 -9.19 2.47
N MET A 216 -12.50 -9.84 1.70
CA MET A 216 -11.90 -9.28 0.49
C MET A 216 -12.91 -9.14 -0.67
N ILE A 217 -13.87 -10.06 -0.78
CA ILE A 217 -14.89 -10.03 -1.84
C ILE A 217 -15.73 -8.75 -1.69
N GLN A 218 -16.20 -8.48 -0.47
CA GLN A 218 -16.94 -7.25 -0.17
C GLN A 218 -16.08 -6.00 -0.36
N LEU A 219 -14.84 -6.00 0.15
CA LEU A 219 -13.93 -4.86 -0.01
C LEU A 219 -13.73 -4.50 -1.49
N LYS A 220 -13.53 -5.51 -2.35
CA LYS A 220 -13.37 -5.30 -3.79
C LYS A 220 -14.65 -4.72 -4.40
N ALA A 221 -15.81 -5.28 -4.08
CA ALA A 221 -17.10 -4.80 -4.60
C ALA A 221 -17.36 -3.35 -4.18
N ASP A 222 -17.15 -3.02 -2.91
CA ASP A 222 -17.38 -1.66 -2.40
C ASP A 222 -16.39 -0.64 -3.01
N ILE A 223 -15.12 -1.02 -3.19
CA ILE A 223 -14.13 -0.16 -3.87
C ILE A 223 -14.53 0.05 -5.33
N GLN A 224 -15.03 -0.99 -6.01
CA GLN A 224 -15.53 -0.88 -7.37
C GLN A 224 -16.74 0.06 -7.45
N GLU A 225 -17.72 -0.07 -6.55
CA GLU A 225 -18.89 0.83 -6.50
C GLU A 225 -18.45 2.29 -6.33
N GLN A 226 -17.54 2.56 -5.40
CA GLN A 226 -17.02 3.92 -5.19
C GLN A 226 -16.18 4.40 -6.39
N ALA A 227 -15.48 3.51 -7.09
CA ALA A 227 -14.76 3.83 -8.32
C ALA A 227 -15.70 4.26 -9.44
N GLU A 228 -16.79 3.52 -9.65
CA GLU A 228 -17.83 3.84 -10.63
C GLU A 228 -18.45 5.22 -10.33
N ALA A 229 -18.77 5.47 -9.05
CA ALA A 229 -19.26 6.78 -8.61
C ALA A 229 -18.22 7.90 -8.87
N LEU A 230 -16.94 7.66 -8.58
CA LEU A 230 -15.86 8.62 -8.79
C LEU A 230 -15.66 8.98 -10.26
N VAL A 231 -15.75 8.01 -11.17
CA VAL A 231 -15.58 8.23 -12.62
C VAL A 231 -16.57 9.29 -13.15
N ILE A 232 -17.82 9.25 -12.67
CA ILE A 232 -18.86 10.22 -13.06
C ILE A 232 -18.47 11.65 -12.61
N ARG A 233 -17.65 11.78 -11.56
CA ARG A 233 -17.17 13.06 -11.01
C ARG A 233 -15.95 13.60 -11.74
N MET A 234 -15.17 12.76 -12.43
CA MET A 234 -13.97 13.16 -13.15
C MET A 234 -14.35 14.05 -14.36
N ALA A 235 -13.62 15.15 -14.56
CA ALA A 235 -13.86 16.04 -15.69
C ALA A 235 -13.39 15.44 -17.02
N SER A 236 -12.31 14.65 -16.99
CA SER A 236 -11.70 14.02 -18.17
C SER A 236 -11.00 12.73 -17.76
N PRO A 237 -11.76 11.66 -17.44
CA PRO A 237 -11.17 10.39 -17.03
C PRO A 237 -10.37 9.77 -18.18
N LYS A 238 -9.12 9.40 -17.88
CA LYS A 238 -8.22 8.66 -18.77
C LYS A 238 -8.14 7.20 -18.35
N THR A 239 -7.93 6.95 -17.04
CA THR A 239 -7.83 5.59 -16.49
C THR A 239 -8.44 5.52 -15.09
N MET A 240 -9.19 4.45 -14.80
CA MET A 240 -9.64 4.09 -13.46
C MET A 240 -9.48 2.57 -13.30
N ARG A 241 -8.48 2.15 -12.53
CA ARG A 241 -8.11 0.73 -12.43
C ARG A 241 -8.10 0.20 -11.02
N ILE A 242 -8.54 -1.04 -10.90
CA ILE A 242 -8.46 -1.84 -9.67
C ILE A 242 -7.68 -3.11 -10.00
N LEU A 243 -6.51 -3.26 -9.38
CA LEU A 243 -5.63 -4.41 -9.57
C LEU A 243 -5.84 -5.41 -8.43
N THR A 244 -6.06 -6.66 -8.80
CA THR A 244 -6.19 -7.81 -7.89
C THR A 244 -5.32 -8.96 -8.40
N HIS A 245 -5.12 -9.99 -7.60
CA HIS A 245 -4.63 -11.27 -8.09
C HIS A 245 -5.72 -12.32 -7.90
N ASN A 246 -5.71 -13.33 -8.75
CA ASN A 246 -6.59 -14.48 -8.60
C ASN A 246 -5.87 -15.59 -7.86
N ASP A 247 -6.45 -16.02 -6.74
CA ASP A 247 -6.08 -17.29 -6.14
C ASP A 247 -6.67 -18.46 -6.95
N PRO A 248 -5.95 -19.59 -7.07
CA PRO A 248 -4.59 -19.87 -6.57
C PRO A 248 -3.48 -19.57 -7.59
N LYS A 249 -3.82 -19.08 -8.79
CA LYS A 249 -2.86 -18.96 -9.91
C LYS A 249 -1.92 -17.75 -9.78
N TYR A 250 -2.19 -16.86 -8.83
CA TYR A 250 -1.48 -15.58 -8.62
C TYR A 250 -1.40 -14.72 -9.89
N GLU A 251 -2.33 -14.92 -10.82
CA GLU A 251 -2.43 -14.11 -12.03
C GLU A 251 -2.93 -12.72 -11.65
N THR A 252 -2.21 -11.70 -12.08
CA THR A 252 -2.63 -10.32 -11.86
C THR A 252 -3.75 -9.97 -12.84
N ARG A 253 -4.85 -9.50 -12.29
CA ARG A 253 -5.98 -8.94 -13.04
C ARG A 253 -6.10 -7.45 -12.76
N SER A 254 -6.41 -6.70 -13.80
CA SER A 254 -6.77 -5.29 -13.73
C SER A 254 -8.18 -5.12 -14.26
N LEU A 255 -9.08 -4.63 -13.44
CA LEU A 255 -10.38 -4.13 -13.88
C LEU A 255 -10.23 -2.67 -14.30
N ASP A 256 -10.51 -2.36 -15.56
CA ASP A 256 -10.71 -0.98 -16.02
C ASP A 256 -12.19 -0.60 -15.83
N VAL A 257 -12.45 0.24 -14.84
CA VAL A 257 -13.80 0.67 -14.45
C VAL A 257 -14.44 1.53 -15.55
N LEU A 258 -13.65 2.19 -16.41
CA LEU A 258 -14.20 2.99 -17.50
C LEU A 258 -14.85 2.14 -18.60
N THR A 259 -14.28 0.96 -18.86
CA THR A 259 -14.72 0.08 -19.95
C THR A 259 -15.39 -1.20 -19.47
N GLY A 260 -15.31 -1.49 -18.17
CA GLY A 260 -15.75 -2.76 -17.58
C GLY A 260 -14.86 -3.95 -17.94
N LYS A 261 -13.74 -3.74 -18.64
CA LYS A 261 -12.87 -4.82 -19.12
C LYS A 261 -11.94 -5.32 -18.02
N ILE A 262 -11.79 -6.64 -17.96
CA ILE A 262 -10.79 -7.31 -17.13
C ILE A 262 -9.60 -7.68 -18.02
N MET A 263 -8.42 -7.19 -17.64
CA MET A 263 -7.16 -7.45 -18.32
C MET A 263 -6.26 -8.30 -17.42
N ARG A 264 -5.50 -9.21 -18.02
CA ARG A 264 -4.40 -9.91 -17.37
C ARG A 264 -3.14 -9.08 -17.56
N LEU A 265 -2.43 -8.82 -16.46
CA LEU A 265 -1.18 -8.08 -16.46
C LEU A 265 0.00 -9.02 -16.21
N GLU A 266 1.15 -8.65 -16.78
CA GLU A 266 2.43 -9.23 -16.36
C GLU A 266 2.73 -8.87 -14.90
N TYR A 267 3.59 -9.67 -14.28
CA TYR A 267 3.93 -9.56 -12.87
C TYR A 267 4.49 -8.19 -12.48
N ASP A 268 5.34 -7.65 -13.34
CA ASP A 268 6.07 -6.39 -13.20
C ASP A 268 5.47 -5.24 -14.03
N ALA A 269 4.27 -5.44 -14.58
CA ALA A 269 3.55 -4.41 -15.32
C ALA A 269 3.34 -3.16 -14.47
N VAL A 270 3.44 -1.99 -15.10
CA VAL A 270 3.15 -0.71 -14.45
C VAL A 270 1.65 -0.65 -14.15
N TRP A 271 1.26 0.01 -13.05
CA TRP A 271 -0.13 -0.03 -12.55
C TRP A 271 -1.15 0.52 -13.56
N ASP A 272 -0.71 1.41 -14.44
CA ASP A 272 -1.45 2.07 -15.51
C ASP A 272 -1.13 1.52 -16.92
N GLU A 273 -0.39 0.41 -17.05
CA GLU A 273 -0.07 -0.24 -18.32
C GLU A 273 -1.21 -1.15 -18.83
N ASP A 274 -1.60 -1.02 -20.10
CA ASP A 274 -2.63 -1.89 -20.69
C ASP A 274 -2.16 -3.36 -20.74
N GLY A 275 -3.05 -4.29 -20.35
CA GLY A 275 -2.79 -5.73 -20.34
C GLY A 275 -3.45 -6.50 -21.48
N GLU A 276 -3.32 -7.82 -21.45
CA GLU A 276 -4.06 -8.71 -22.35
C GLU A 276 -5.52 -8.79 -21.91
N THR A 277 -6.47 -8.42 -22.77
CA THR A 277 -7.90 -8.53 -22.43
C THR A 277 -8.27 -10.01 -22.26
N VAL A 278 -8.80 -10.38 -21.09
CA VAL A 278 -9.30 -11.72 -20.84
C VAL A 278 -10.63 -11.85 -21.59
N GLN A 279 -10.67 -12.66 -22.65
CA GLN A 279 -11.95 -13.05 -23.24
C GLN A 279 -12.64 -13.95 -22.22
N GLU A 280 -13.70 -13.45 -21.58
CA GLU A 280 -14.66 -14.30 -20.89
C GLU A 280 -15.36 -15.14 -21.96
N TYR A 281 -14.74 -16.27 -22.30
CA TYR A 281 -15.50 -17.36 -22.87
C TYR A 281 -16.53 -17.70 -21.79
N LEU A 282 -17.80 -17.45 -22.09
CA LEU A 282 -18.95 -17.99 -21.35
C LEU A 282 -18.90 -19.51 -21.48
N GLU A 283 -17.90 -20.13 -20.88
CA GLU A 283 -17.99 -21.53 -20.51
C GLU A 283 -18.85 -21.54 -19.26
N ASP A 284 -20.10 -21.95 -19.45
CA ASP A 284 -21.02 -22.38 -18.40
C ASP A 284 -20.35 -23.49 -17.57
N SER A 285 -19.38 -23.14 -16.73
CA SER A 285 -18.89 -24.02 -15.67
C SER A 285 -19.64 -23.65 -14.40
N GLU A 286 -20.85 -24.17 -14.30
CA GLU A 286 -21.49 -24.54 -13.04
C GLU A 286 -20.56 -25.50 -12.29
N ASP A 287 -19.41 -25.06 -11.76
CA ASP A 287 -18.51 -25.80 -10.87
C ASP A 287 -17.22 -24.99 -10.64
N SER A 288 -17.25 -23.96 -9.80
CA SER A 288 -16.08 -23.45 -9.04
C SER A 288 -16.43 -22.40 -7.95
N GLU A 289 -17.68 -22.34 -7.49
CA GLU A 289 -18.01 -21.82 -6.16
C GLU A 289 -17.75 -22.93 -5.12
N LEU A 290 -16.49 -23.27 -4.91
CA LEU A 290 -16.07 -23.79 -3.61
C LEU A 290 -15.26 -22.68 -2.96
N GLU A 291 -16.00 -21.71 -2.44
CA GLU A 291 -15.58 -20.87 -1.33
C GLU A 291 -15.08 -21.81 -0.24
N LEU A 292 -13.76 -21.90 -0.08
CA LEU A 292 -13.21 -22.33 1.19
C LEU A 292 -13.51 -21.20 2.17
N GLU A 293 -14.62 -21.33 2.89
CA GLU A 293 -14.79 -20.81 4.23
C GLU A 293 -13.59 -21.25 5.06
N PHE A 294 -12.49 -20.50 4.99
CA PHE A 294 -11.42 -20.61 5.98
C PHE A 294 -11.84 -19.75 7.17
N GLU A 295 -12.87 -20.23 7.87
CA GLU A 295 -13.21 -19.77 9.21
C GLU A 295 -12.01 -20.03 10.13
N GLY A 296 -11.43 -18.95 10.65
CA GLY A 296 -10.94 -18.88 12.02
C GLY A 296 -9.95 -19.95 12.49
N PHE A 297 -8.69 -19.86 12.08
CA PHE A 297 -7.61 -20.15 13.03
C PHE A 297 -7.30 -18.89 13.84
N PHE A 298 -8.16 -18.61 14.82
CA PHE A 298 -7.74 -17.81 15.97
C PHE A 298 -6.76 -18.67 16.78
N PHE A 299 -5.50 -18.24 16.85
CA PHE A 299 -4.63 -18.65 17.94
C PHE A 299 -5.15 -17.95 19.21
N GLU A 300 -5.72 -18.72 20.14
CA GLU A 300 -5.78 -18.33 21.56
C GLU A 300 -4.37 -18.27 22.16
#